data_AF-A0A124IGX5-F1
#
_entry.id   AF-A0A124IGX5-F1
#
_cell.length_a   1.000
_cell.length_b   1.000
_cell.length_c   1.000
_cell.angle_alpha   90.00
_cell.angle_beta   90.00
_cell.angle_gamma   90.00
#
_symmetry.space_group_name_H-M   'P 1'
#
loop_
_entity.id
_entity.type
_entity.pdbx_description
1 polymer ?
#
loop_
_entity_poly.entity_id
_entity_poly.type
_entity_poly.pdbx_seq_one_letter_code
_entity_poly.pdbx_strand_id
1 'polypeptide(L)'
;MDEDDRAWLAQALETWRGAEPRWLGLAPQPLPTVAAVDSQCTYLLLRGEIEGMTAEPHSGVATLPDGAEVPLGPISFASGEGGYFAMSLPSVWRAAGVSSEVGLERMMNGVLLHEMMHIRQTELANQALTGKSSAVGVSDDELTDDIVQDRFGGDAEYVAAWSRERDALFASAGATDDSRARDLAGEALAMMRSRRASWFTGEKAGFAVMDDVFLTMEGMGQWLIYQYFLSPEGGGHASSDALRAVRRNGRWWSQDEGLALILVVDRLLPDWQQRAFRDPDWRAERLLAAAVGE
;
A
#
# COMPACT_ATOMS: atom_id res chain seq x y z
N MET A 1 -23.98 11.09 9.63
CA MET A 1 -22.58 11.47 9.54
C MET A 1 -22.48 12.76 10.31
N ASP A 2 -21.67 12.79 11.35
CA ASP A 2 -21.41 14.02 12.08
C ASP A 2 -20.58 15.00 11.24
N GLU A 3 -20.45 16.24 11.71
CA GLU A 3 -19.77 17.30 10.96
C GLU A 3 -18.27 17.06 10.83
N ASP A 4 -17.63 16.53 11.88
CA ASP A 4 -16.19 16.27 11.92
C ASP A 4 -15.80 15.14 10.95
N ASP A 5 -16.55 14.03 10.95
CA ASP A 5 -16.36 12.92 10.03
C ASP A 5 -16.61 13.36 8.58
N ARG A 6 -17.62 14.20 8.34
CA ARG A 6 -17.90 14.77 7.01
C ARG A 6 -16.74 15.64 6.53
N ALA A 7 -16.27 16.54 7.38
CA ALA A 7 -15.17 17.45 7.06
C ALA A 7 -13.88 16.68 6.78
N TRP A 8 -13.58 15.66 7.61
CA TRP A 8 -12.46 14.77 7.40
C TRP A 8 -12.55 14.03 6.06
N LEU A 9 -13.69 13.39 5.76
CA LEU A 9 -13.86 12.63 4.52
C LEU A 9 -13.69 13.52 3.29
N ALA A 10 -14.24 14.74 3.31
CA ALA A 10 -14.07 15.71 2.23
C ALA A 10 -12.59 16.03 2.00
N GLN A 11 -11.86 16.34 3.07
CA GLN A 11 -10.45 16.66 3.00
C GLN A 11 -9.59 15.47 2.57
N ALA A 12 -9.92 14.26 3.04
CA ALA A 12 -9.17 13.04 2.71
C ALA A 12 -9.30 12.69 1.21
N LEU A 13 -10.51 12.79 0.65
CA LEU A 13 -10.73 12.58 -0.78
C LEU A 13 -10.06 13.65 -1.65
N GLU A 14 -10.04 14.91 -1.19
CA GLU A 14 -9.29 15.97 -1.88
C GLU A 14 -7.78 15.74 -1.81
N THR A 15 -7.29 15.21 -0.68
CA THR A 15 -5.87 14.84 -0.53
C THR A 15 -5.48 13.78 -1.56
N TRP A 16 -6.31 12.77 -1.81
CA TRP A 16 -6.09 11.81 -2.89
C TRP A 16 -6.08 12.47 -4.27
N ARG A 17 -7.07 13.32 -4.58
CA ARG A 17 -7.15 14.04 -5.86
C ARG A 17 -5.90 14.88 -6.12
N GLY A 18 -5.30 15.46 -5.08
CA GLY A 18 -4.03 16.17 -5.17
C GLY A 18 -2.81 15.24 -5.30
N ALA A 19 -2.81 14.10 -4.61
CA ALA A 19 -1.72 13.13 -4.61
C ALA A 19 -1.47 12.51 -5.99
N GLU A 20 -2.52 12.20 -6.75
CA GLU A 20 -2.42 11.60 -8.08
C GLU A 20 -1.50 12.39 -9.04
N PRO A 21 -1.77 13.67 -9.35
CA PRO A 21 -0.89 14.44 -10.20
C PRO A 21 0.41 14.84 -9.50
N ARG A 22 0.38 15.15 -8.19
CA ARG A 22 1.53 15.72 -7.47
C ARG A 22 2.65 14.70 -7.23
N TRP A 23 2.29 13.48 -6.81
CA TRP A 23 3.25 12.47 -6.38
C TRP A 23 3.33 11.31 -7.36
N LEU A 24 2.22 10.93 -7.99
CA LEU A 24 2.19 9.80 -8.93
C LEU A 24 2.42 10.22 -10.38
N GLY A 25 2.32 11.52 -10.69
CA GLY A 25 2.38 12.01 -12.06
C GLY A 25 1.26 11.46 -12.95
N LEU A 26 0.14 11.04 -12.34
CA LEU A 26 -1.01 10.49 -13.04
C LEU A 26 -1.99 11.58 -13.42
N ALA A 27 -2.67 11.38 -14.56
CA ALA A 27 -3.82 12.22 -14.90
C ALA A 27 -4.93 11.97 -13.86
N PRO A 28 -5.60 13.03 -13.34
CA PRO A 28 -6.71 12.85 -12.43
C PRO A 28 -7.79 11.97 -13.04
N GLN A 29 -8.26 10.99 -12.28
CA GLN A 29 -9.38 10.13 -12.67
C GLN A 29 -10.53 10.27 -11.68
N PRO A 30 -11.77 9.95 -12.08
CA PRO A 30 -12.86 9.83 -11.12
C PRO A 30 -12.47 8.89 -9.97
N LEU A 31 -12.89 9.25 -8.76
CA LEU A 31 -12.79 8.36 -7.62
C LEU A 31 -13.70 7.12 -7.84
N PRO A 32 -13.40 6.01 -7.19
CA PRO A 32 -14.34 4.89 -7.10
C PRO A 32 -15.61 5.29 -6.32
N THR A 33 -16.57 4.39 -6.23
CA THR A 33 -17.58 4.48 -5.17
C THR A 33 -16.87 4.39 -3.81
N VAL A 34 -17.19 5.30 -2.90
CA VAL A 34 -16.68 5.28 -1.53
C VAL A 34 -17.80 4.88 -0.58
N ALA A 35 -17.59 3.82 0.19
CA ALA A 35 -18.44 3.38 1.29
C ALA A 35 -17.83 3.85 2.61
N ALA A 36 -18.36 4.93 3.17
CA ALA A 36 -17.94 5.46 4.47
C ALA A 36 -18.89 4.96 5.56
N VAL A 37 -18.37 4.42 6.66
CA VAL A 37 -19.20 3.79 7.71
C VAL A 37 -19.06 4.53 9.04
N ASP A 38 -20.16 5.05 9.61
CA ASP A 38 -20.19 5.53 11.00
C ASP A 38 -20.92 4.54 11.92
N SER A 39 -21.21 4.94 13.16
CA SER A 39 -21.91 4.08 14.11
C SER A 39 -23.38 3.77 13.76
N GLN A 40 -23.98 4.51 12.83
CA GLN A 40 -25.42 4.45 12.52
C GLN A 40 -25.70 4.06 11.07
N CYS A 41 -24.88 4.49 10.12
CA CYS A 41 -25.12 4.27 8.70
C CYS A 41 -23.84 3.97 7.91
N THR A 42 -24.05 3.26 6.80
CA THR A 42 -23.16 3.27 5.64
C THR A 42 -23.55 4.44 4.73
N TYR A 43 -22.59 5.25 4.33
CA TYR A 43 -22.75 6.31 3.34
C TYR A 43 -22.10 5.88 2.02
N LEU A 44 -22.86 5.95 0.94
CA LEU A 44 -22.36 5.66 -0.40
C LEU A 44 -22.18 6.96 -1.17
N LEU A 45 -20.93 7.22 -1.56
CA LEU A 45 -20.53 8.38 -2.34
C LEU A 45 -20.13 7.89 -3.73
N LEU A 46 -21.01 8.10 -4.70
CA LEU A 46 -20.70 7.77 -6.10
C LEU A 46 -19.60 8.69 -6.59
N ARG A 47 -18.51 8.11 -7.11
CA ARG A 47 -17.31 8.85 -7.54
C ARG A 47 -16.71 9.74 -6.46
N GLY A 48 -16.84 9.33 -5.20
CA GLY A 48 -16.37 10.10 -4.04
C GLY A 48 -17.06 11.46 -3.86
N GLU A 49 -18.20 11.69 -4.51
CA GLU A 49 -18.95 12.94 -4.36
C GLU A 49 -19.76 12.91 -3.07
N ILE A 50 -19.45 13.85 -2.17
CA ILE A 50 -20.18 14.02 -0.91
C ILE A 50 -21.57 14.62 -1.14
N GLU A 51 -21.68 15.48 -2.16
CA GLU A 51 -22.97 16.00 -2.61
C GLU A 51 -23.77 14.87 -3.25
N GLY A 52 -24.95 14.58 -2.70
CA GLY A 52 -25.80 13.50 -3.19
C GLY A 52 -25.46 12.11 -2.64
N MET A 53 -24.60 12.01 -1.62
CA MET A 53 -24.38 10.74 -0.93
C MET A 53 -25.70 10.14 -0.41
N THR A 54 -25.86 8.83 -0.53
CA THR A 54 -26.97 8.11 0.10
C THR A 54 -26.52 7.56 1.45
N ALA A 55 -27.48 7.37 2.37
CA ALA A 55 -27.23 6.80 3.68
C ALA A 55 -28.13 5.58 3.88
N GLU A 56 -27.53 4.46 4.23
CA GLU A 56 -28.21 3.22 4.58
C GLU A 56 -28.01 2.94 6.08
N PRO A 57 -29.08 3.00 6.90
CA PRO A 57 -28.97 2.71 8.33
C PRO A 57 -28.61 1.26 8.60
N HIS A 58 -27.84 1.02 9.65
CA HIS A 58 -27.50 -0.31 10.12
C HIS A 58 -27.51 -0.42 11.65
N SER A 59 -27.52 -1.65 12.18
CA SER A 59 -27.50 -1.93 13.62
C SER A 59 -26.23 -2.68 14.06
N GLY A 60 -25.06 -2.17 13.63
CA GLY A 60 -23.75 -2.74 13.99
C GLY A 60 -23.15 -3.69 12.95
N VAL A 61 -23.80 -3.86 11.80
CA VAL A 61 -23.29 -4.59 10.63
C VAL A 61 -23.58 -3.74 9.40
N ALA A 62 -22.53 -3.26 8.74
CA ALA A 62 -22.63 -2.43 7.55
C ALA A 62 -22.71 -3.30 6.29
N THR A 63 -23.63 -2.96 5.39
CA THR A 63 -23.69 -3.53 4.03
C THR A 63 -22.83 -2.71 3.09
N LEU A 64 -22.05 -3.40 2.25
CA LEU A 64 -21.14 -2.80 1.27
C LEU A 64 -21.74 -2.81 -0.14
N PRO A 65 -21.17 -2.07 -1.10
CA PRO A 65 -21.68 -1.97 -2.47
C PRO A 65 -21.85 -3.31 -3.22
N ASP A 66 -21.07 -4.32 -2.86
CA ASP A 66 -21.14 -5.69 -3.41
C ASP A 66 -22.13 -6.60 -2.66
N GLY A 67 -22.79 -6.08 -1.63
CA GLY A 67 -23.69 -6.82 -0.74
C GLY A 67 -22.98 -7.58 0.38
N ALA A 68 -21.65 -7.49 0.49
CA ALA A 68 -20.93 -8.05 1.62
C ALA A 68 -21.30 -7.32 2.92
N GLU A 69 -21.31 -8.07 4.02
CA GLU A 69 -21.61 -7.55 5.34
C GLU A 69 -20.33 -7.51 6.19
N VAL A 70 -20.09 -6.38 6.85
CA VAL A 70 -18.94 -6.19 7.74
C VAL A 70 -19.40 -5.72 9.12
N PRO A 71 -18.90 -6.32 10.21
CA PRO A 71 -19.22 -5.85 11.56
C PRO A 71 -18.67 -4.44 11.77
N LEU A 72 -19.39 -3.63 12.55
CA LEU A 72 -18.95 -2.28 12.89
C LEU A 72 -17.61 -2.34 13.64
N GLY A 73 -16.61 -1.67 13.09
CA GLY A 73 -15.28 -1.55 13.67
C GLY A 73 -14.33 -0.85 12.70
N PRO A 74 -13.06 -0.67 13.09
CA PRO A 74 -12.03 -0.11 12.22
C PRO A 74 -11.80 -1.01 11.00
N ILE A 75 -12.33 -0.57 9.86
CA ILE A 75 -12.10 -1.16 8.54
C ILE A 75 -11.55 -0.12 7.58
N SER A 76 -10.71 -0.58 6.66
CA SER A 76 -10.26 0.13 5.47
C SER A 76 -9.78 -0.90 4.45
N PHE A 77 -10.30 -0.87 3.22
CA PHE A 77 -9.84 -1.72 2.12
C PHE A 77 -10.36 -1.22 0.77
N ALA A 78 -9.66 -1.60 -0.29
CA ALA A 78 -10.14 -1.55 -1.66
C ALA A 78 -10.62 -2.93 -2.14
N SER A 79 -11.68 -2.99 -2.96
CA SER A 79 -12.23 -4.26 -3.46
C SER A 79 -12.67 -4.18 -4.93
N GLY A 80 -12.30 -5.19 -5.74
CA GLY A 80 -12.88 -5.50 -7.05
C GLY A 80 -12.28 -4.81 -8.28
N GLU A 81 -12.53 -5.37 -9.47
CA GLU A 81 -12.18 -4.79 -10.78
C GLU A 81 -13.11 -3.59 -11.09
N GLY A 82 -12.55 -2.39 -11.27
CA GLY A 82 -13.31 -1.14 -11.28
C GLY A 82 -13.88 -0.73 -9.90
N GLY A 83 -13.33 -1.32 -8.84
CA GLY A 83 -13.82 -1.45 -7.47
C GLY A 83 -14.37 -0.27 -6.68
N TYR A 84 -14.77 -0.56 -5.45
CA TYR A 84 -15.12 0.43 -4.43
C TYR A 84 -14.05 0.52 -3.34
N PHE A 85 -13.97 1.67 -2.70
CA PHE A 85 -13.19 1.88 -1.48
C PHE A 85 -14.15 1.86 -0.29
N ALA A 86 -13.84 1.10 0.76
CA ALA A 86 -14.60 1.11 2.00
C ALA A 86 -13.71 1.48 3.19
N MET A 87 -14.20 2.39 4.02
CA MET A 87 -13.52 2.77 5.26
C MET A 87 -14.52 3.23 6.31
N SER A 88 -14.28 2.82 7.55
CA SER A 88 -15.00 3.37 8.70
C SER A 88 -14.46 4.77 9.05
N LEU A 89 -15.35 5.67 9.45
CA LEU A 89 -15.07 7.07 9.71
C LEU A 89 -14.32 7.28 11.04
N PRO A 90 -13.65 8.44 11.25
CA PRO A 90 -12.84 8.70 12.44
C PRO A 90 -13.56 8.45 13.76
N SER A 91 -14.86 8.76 13.84
CA SER A 91 -15.68 8.46 15.02
C SER A 91 -15.66 6.97 15.42
N VAL A 92 -15.67 6.04 14.46
CA VAL A 92 -15.61 4.59 14.69
C VAL A 92 -14.24 4.17 15.21
N TRP A 93 -13.17 4.72 14.63
CA TRP A 93 -11.80 4.43 15.05
C TRP A 93 -11.51 4.95 16.46
N ARG A 94 -12.02 6.16 16.78
CA ARG A 94 -11.97 6.73 18.14
C ARG A 94 -12.72 5.86 19.14
N ALA A 95 -13.92 5.41 18.79
CA ALA A 95 -14.72 4.54 19.65
C ALA A 95 -14.04 3.18 19.92
N ALA A 96 -13.26 2.68 18.96
CA ALA A 96 -12.45 1.47 19.11
C ALA A 96 -11.12 1.70 19.87
N GLY A 97 -10.83 2.93 20.31
CA GLY A 97 -9.62 3.26 21.06
C GLY A 97 -8.35 3.33 20.20
N VAL A 98 -8.47 3.44 18.87
CA VAL A 98 -7.32 3.59 17.98
C VAL A 98 -6.70 4.98 18.16
N SER A 99 -5.37 5.02 18.24
CA SER A 99 -4.60 6.27 18.34
C SER A 99 -3.33 6.18 17.51
N SER A 100 -2.70 7.32 17.23
CA SER A 100 -1.46 7.38 16.45
C SER A 100 -0.59 8.56 16.90
N GLU A 101 0.73 8.37 16.85
CA GLU A 101 1.72 9.42 17.18
C GLU A 101 1.66 10.63 16.23
N VAL A 102 1.18 10.42 14.99
CA VAL A 102 0.96 11.50 14.01
C VAL A 102 -0.44 12.12 14.13
N GLY A 103 -1.29 11.65 15.04
CA GLY A 103 -2.71 11.98 15.14
C GLY A 103 -3.58 11.03 14.32
N LEU A 104 -4.76 10.70 14.84
CA LEU A 104 -5.64 9.68 14.27
C LEU A 104 -6.08 10.03 12.85
N GLU A 105 -6.63 11.22 12.64
CA GLU A 105 -7.18 11.67 11.36
C GLU A 105 -6.11 11.75 10.27
N ARG A 106 -4.88 12.15 10.63
CA ARG A 106 -3.73 12.13 9.72
C ARG A 106 -3.32 10.70 9.36
N MET A 107 -3.23 9.81 10.36
CA MET A 107 -2.96 8.40 10.10
C MET A 107 -4.02 7.78 9.17
N MET A 108 -5.30 8.10 9.40
CA MET A 108 -6.41 7.63 8.55
C MET A 108 -6.34 8.20 7.14
N ASN A 109 -5.93 9.46 6.94
CA ASN A 109 -5.67 9.98 5.59
C ASN A 109 -4.59 9.17 4.88
N GLY A 110 -3.51 8.81 5.58
CA GLY A 110 -2.49 7.91 5.04
C GLY A 110 -3.09 6.56 4.63
N VAL A 111 -3.87 5.94 5.50
CA VAL A 111 -4.56 4.67 5.20
C VAL A 111 -5.44 4.80 3.95
N LEU A 112 -6.24 5.87 3.83
CA LEU A 112 -7.05 6.12 2.64
C LEU A 112 -6.18 6.23 1.36
N LEU A 113 -5.06 6.96 1.41
CA LEU A 113 -4.15 7.09 0.27
C LEU A 113 -3.56 5.74 -0.15
N HIS A 114 -3.23 4.89 0.82
CA HIS A 114 -2.73 3.54 0.58
C HIS A 114 -3.78 2.65 -0.09
N GLU A 115 -5.01 2.59 0.43
CA GLU A 115 -6.06 1.77 -0.18
C GLU A 115 -6.47 2.28 -1.57
N MET A 116 -6.55 3.60 -1.76
CA MET A 116 -6.85 4.18 -3.07
C MET A 116 -5.73 3.88 -4.10
N MET A 117 -4.47 3.73 -3.65
CA MET A 117 -3.38 3.28 -4.51
C MET A 117 -3.64 1.87 -5.05
N HIS A 118 -4.14 0.94 -4.23
CA HIS A 118 -4.47 -0.40 -4.71
C HIS A 118 -5.49 -0.37 -5.85
N ILE A 119 -6.49 0.51 -5.78
CA ILE A 119 -7.48 0.68 -6.86
C ILE A 119 -6.81 1.10 -8.18
N ARG A 120 -5.76 1.92 -8.12
CA ARG A 120 -4.98 2.31 -9.32
C ARG A 120 -4.07 1.20 -9.83
N GLN A 121 -3.73 0.23 -8.99
CA GLN A 121 -2.82 -0.86 -9.31
C GLN A 121 -3.54 -2.14 -9.72
N THR A 122 -4.80 -2.33 -9.31
CA THR A 122 -5.57 -3.58 -9.47
C THR A 122 -5.47 -4.15 -10.87
N GLU A 123 -5.72 -3.35 -11.90
CA GLU A 123 -5.70 -3.83 -13.29
C GLU A 123 -4.33 -4.41 -13.68
N LEU A 124 -3.26 -3.66 -13.42
CA LEU A 124 -1.90 -4.10 -13.77
C LEU A 124 -1.41 -5.24 -12.87
N ALA A 125 -1.87 -5.31 -11.62
CA ALA A 125 -1.58 -6.41 -10.72
C ALA A 125 -2.27 -7.70 -11.20
N ASN A 126 -3.55 -7.62 -11.57
CA ASN A 126 -4.32 -8.74 -12.11
C ASN A 126 -3.69 -9.27 -13.39
N GLN A 127 -3.26 -8.40 -14.31
CA GLN A 127 -2.53 -8.80 -15.52
C GLN A 127 -1.23 -9.56 -15.17
N ALA A 128 -0.49 -9.11 -14.17
CA ALA A 128 0.76 -9.75 -13.74
C ALA A 128 0.54 -11.10 -13.04
N LEU A 129 -0.58 -11.26 -12.33
CA LEU A 129 -0.94 -12.44 -11.53
C LEU A 129 -1.79 -13.48 -12.29
N THR A 130 -2.40 -13.10 -13.42
CA THR A 130 -3.30 -13.96 -14.20
C THR A 130 -2.67 -15.34 -14.49
N GLY A 131 -3.32 -16.41 -14.03
CA GLY A 131 -2.90 -17.79 -14.22
C GLY A 131 -1.68 -18.23 -13.39
N LYS A 132 -1.12 -17.35 -12.55
CA LYS A 132 0.06 -17.66 -11.73
C LYS A 132 -0.27 -18.18 -10.34
N SER A 133 -1.39 -17.77 -9.72
CA SER A 133 -1.88 -18.35 -8.45
C SER A 133 -2.12 -19.85 -8.59
N SER A 134 -2.85 -20.26 -9.62
CA SER A 134 -3.12 -21.66 -9.92
C SER A 134 -1.86 -22.47 -10.25
N ALA A 135 -0.80 -21.82 -10.79
CA ALA A 135 0.46 -22.47 -11.13
C ALA A 135 1.31 -22.84 -9.90
N VAL A 136 1.04 -22.24 -8.72
CA VAL A 136 1.69 -22.58 -7.44
C VAL A 136 0.75 -23.26 -6.45
N GLY A 137 -0.43 -23.69 -6.92
CA GLY A 137 -1.42 -24.35 -6.07
C GLY A 137 -2.02 -23.45 -4.99
N VAL A 138 -1.96 -22.12 -5.18
CA VAL A 138 -2.61 -21.14 -4.31
C VAL A 138 -3.99 -20.86 -4.89
N SER A 139 -5.03 -21.10 -4.09
CA SER A 139 -6.39 -20.71 -4.46
C SER A 139 -6.54 -19.18 -4.42
N ASP A 140 -7.53 -18.64 -5.14
CA ASP A 140 -7.75 -17.19 -5.15
C ASP A 140 -8.07 -16.66 -3.74
N ASP A 141 -8.68 -17.48 -2.88
CA ASP A 141 -8.97 -17.15 -1.47
C ASP A 141 -7.71 -17.10 -0.58
N GLU A 142 -6.62 -17.75 -1.00
CA GLU A 142 -5.32 -17.73 -0.30
C GLU A 142 -4.40 -16.63 -0.83
N LEU A 143 -4.78 -15.92 -1.89
CA LEU A 143 -3.96 -14.88 -2.50
C LEU A 143 -4.11 -13.55 -1.74
N THR A 144 -3.22 -13.35 -0.77
CA THR A 144 -3.10 -12.11 0.00
C THR A 144 -1.75 -11.43 -0.23
N ASP A 145 -1.65 -10.15 0.10
CA ASP A 145 -0.39 -9.38 0.10
C ASP A 145 0.63 -9.88 1.13
N ASP A 146 0.17 -10.65 2.12
CA ASP A 146 1.00 -11.33 3.13
C ASP A 146 1.41 -12.77 2.74
N ILE A 147 1.03 -13.28 1.55
CA ILE A 147 1.18 -14.70 1.22
C ILE A 147 2.61 -15.24 1.33
N VAL A 148 3.62 -14.38 1.07
CA VAL A 148 5.04 -14.72 1.25
C VAL A 148 5.37 -14.86 2.74
N GLN A 149 4.90 -13.93 3.57
CA GLN A 149 5.08 -13.97 5.02
C GLN A 149 4.39 -15.20 5.62
N ASP A 150 3.15 -15.48 5.22
CA ASP A 150 2.40 -16.64 5.72
C ASP A 150 3.07 -17.96 5.33
N ARG A 151 3.63 -18.03 4.12
CA ARG A 151 4.28 -19.23 3.62
C ARG A 151 5.63 -19.51 4.27
N PHE A 152 6.42 -18.47 4.52
CA PHE A 152 7.84 -18.58 4.89
C PHE A 152 8.18 -18.04 6.30
N GLY A 153 7.22 -17.45 7.03
CA GLY A 153 7.41 -16.89 8.36
C GLY A 153 7.88 -17.88 9.43
N GLY A 154 7.62 -19.18 9.23
CA GLY A 154 8.11 -20.26 10.09
C GLY A 154 9.55 -20.72 9.80
N ASP A 155 10.17 -20.24 8.73
CA ASP A 155 11.54 -20.61 8.33
C ASP A 155 12.54 -19.53 8.81
N ALA A 156 13.30 -19.86 9.85
CA ALA A 156 14.25 -18.91 10.45
C ALA A 156 15.36 -18.46 9.49
N GLU A 157 15.77 -19.30 8.54
CA GLU A 157 16.79 -18.93 7.56
C GLU A 157 16.23 -17.96 6.52
N TYR A 158 14.98 -18.18 6.10
CA TYR A 158 14.25 -17.24 5.24
C TYR A 158 14.10 -15.89 5.91
N VAL A 159 13.56 -15.87 7.15
CA VAL A 159 13.32 -14.64 7.92
C VAL A 159 14.62 -13.85 8.08
N ALA A 160 15.74 -14.53 8.34
CA ALA A 160 17.04 -13.90 8.44
C ALA A 160 17.54 -13.34 7.09
N ALA A 161 17.28 -14.02 5.97
CA ALA A 161 17.62 -13.54 4.64
C ALA A 161 16.80 -12.29 4.26
N TRP A 162 15.48 -12.36 4.42
CA TRP A 162 14.55 -11.24 4.23
C TRP A 162 14.91 -10.04 5.09
N SER A 163 15.21 -10.24 6.39
CA SER A 163 15.58 -9.14 7.28
C SER A 163 16.84 -8.41 6.82
N ARG A 164 17.85 -9.13 6.33
CA ARG A 164 19.08 -8.53 5.81
C ARG A 164 18.85 -7.72 4.53
N GLU A 165 18.02 -8.25 3.62
CA GLU A 165 17.62 -7.57 2.39
C GLU A 165 16.90 -6.25 2.70
N ARG A 166 15.85 -6.31 3.53
CA ARG A 166 15.12 -5.14 4.02
C ARG A 166 16.04 -4.11 4.68
N ASP A 167 16.93 -4.54 5.57
CA ASP A 167 17.83 -3.63 6.28
C ASP A 167 18.84 -2.96 5.32
N ALA A 168 19.32 -3.68 4.30
CA ALA A 168 20.17 -3.12 3.26
C ALA A 168 19.42 -2.09 2.39
N LEU A 169 18.14 -2.33 2.07
CA LEU A 169 17.30 -1.36 1.36
C LEU A 169 17.11 -0.06 2.16
N PHE A 170 16.80 -0.15 3.47
CA PHE A 170 16.70 1.05 4.31
C PHE A 170 18.04 1.77 4.47
N ALA A 171 19.15 1.03 4.56
CA ALA A 171 20.49 1.62 4.58
C ALA A 171 20.80 2.36 3.27
N SER A 172 20.38 1.82 2.12
CA SER A 172 20.50 2.49 0.82
C SER A 172 19.67 3.77 0.77
N ALA A 173 18.38 3.70 1.15
CA ALA A 173 17.49 4.87 1.16
C ALA A 173 18.04 6.01 2.04
N GLY A 174 18.60 5.68 3.19
CA GLY A 174 19.20 6.62 4.15
C GLY A 174 20.66 7.02 3.88
N ALA A 175 21.27 6.59 2.78
CA ALA A 175 22.67 6.89 2.49
C ALA A 175 22.94 8.40 2.30
N THR A 176 24.18 8.82 2.56
CA THR A 176 24.58 10.24 2.50
C THR A 176 24.58 10.82 1.09
N ASP A 177 24.82 9.99 0.08
CA ASP A 177 24.92 10.37 -1.32
C ASP A 177 24.49 9.21 -2.23
N ASP A 178 24.24 9.54 -3.50
CA ASP A 178 23.64 8.62 -4.46
C ASP A 178 24.61 7.55 -4.94
N SER A 179 25.92 7.76 -4.83
CA SER A 179 26.90 6.72 -5.13
C SER A 179 26.78 5.62 -4.09
N ARG A 180 26.80 5.98 -2.80
CA ARG A 180 26.67 5.01 -1.71
C ARG A 180 25.28 4.35 -1.69
N ALA A 181 24.23 5.12 -1.98
CA ALA A 181 22.88 4.56 -2.11
C ALA A 181 22.84 3.48 -3.20
N ARG A 182 23.43 3.75 -4.37
CA ARG A 182 23.49 2.80 -5.50
C ARG A 182 24.28 1.54 -5.16
N ASP A 183 25.43 1.67 -4.50
CA ASP A 183 26.22 0.51 -4.07
C ASP A 183 25.41 -0.41 -3.14
N LEU A 184 24.79 0.18 -2.11
CA LEU A 184 23.95 -0.55 -1.14
C LEU A 184 22.70 -1.17 -1.79
N ALA A 185 22.09 -0.46 -2.74
CA ALA A 185 20.95 -0.97 -3.49
C ALA A 185 21.35 -2.16 -4.38
N GLY A 186 22.55 -2.14 -4.96
CA GLY A 186 23.10 -3.27 -5.73
C GLY A 186 23.35 -4.49 -4.83
N GLU A 187 23.89 -4.27 -3.62
CA GLU A 187 24.02 -5.33 -2.61
C GLU A 187 22.65 -5.91 -2.23
N ALA A 188 21.66 -5.06 -1.97
CA ALA A 188 20.30 -5.49 -1.63
C ALA A 188 19.61 -6.26 -2.78
N LEU A 189 19.74 -5.80 -4.02
CA LEU A 189 19.22 -6.49 -5.20
C LEU A 189 19.83 -7.89 -5.37
N ALA A 190 21.14 -8.02 -5.11
CA ALA A 190 21.80 -9.32 -5.13
C ALA A 190 21.29 -10.24 -4.01
N MET A 191 21.02 -9.70 -2.82
CA MET A 191 20.40 -10.45 -1.71
C MET A 191 18.98 -10.92 -2.07
N MET A 192 18.15 -10.04 -2.65
CA MET A 192 16.81 -10.37 -3.15
C MET A 192 16.83 -11.54 -4.13
N ARG A 193 17.65 -11.42 -5.18
CA ARG A 193 17.80 -12.50 -6.18
C ARG A 193 18.31 -13.79 -5.57
N SER A 194 19.26 -13.72 -4.63
CA SER A 194 19.77 -14.90 -3.93
C SER A 194 18.69 -15.57 -3.07
N ARG A 195 17.89 -14.80 -2.31
CA ARG A 195 16.78 -15.32 -1.52
C ARG A 195 15.76 -16.01 -2.43
N ARG A 196 15.33 -15.35 -3.49
CA ARG A 196 14.40 -15.90 -4.47
C ARG A 196 14.94 -17.20 -5.09
N ALA A 197 16.22 -17.24 -5.48
CA ALA A 197 16.85 -18.44 -6.03
C ALA A 197 16.95 -19.62 -5.05
N SER A 198 16.99 -19.36 -3.73
CA SER A 198 17.04 -20.40 -2.70
C SER A 198 15.66 -20.93 -2.32
N TRP A 199 14.65 -20.06 -2.19
CA TRP A 199 13.34 -20.45 -1.64
C TRP A 199 12.21 -20.52 -2.66
N PHE A 200 12.26 -19.76 -3.75
CA PHE A 200 11.23 -19.75 -4.79
C PHE A 200 11.63 -20.72 -5.90
N THR A 201 11.72 -22.00 -5.55
CA THR A 201 12.14 -23.08 -6.45
C THR A 201 11.09 -24.19 -6.52
N GLY A 202 11.13 -24.99 -7.58
CA GLY A 202 10.20 -26.10 -7.79
C GLY A 202 8.74 -25.63 -7.75
N GLU A 203 7.93 -26.28 -6.92
CA GLU A 203 6.51 -25.93 -6.71
C GLU A 203 6.30 -24.52 -6.13
N LYS A 204 7.34 -23.91 -5.54
CA LYS A 204 7.28 -22.55 -4.98
C LYS A 204 7.76 -21.47 -5.95
N ALA A 205 8.08 -21.81 -7.20
CA ALA A 205 8.69 -20.87 -8.13
C ALA A 205 7.81 -19.63 -8.42
N GLY A 206 6.49 -19.77 -8.43
CA GLY A 206 5.60 -18.62 -8.68
C GLY A 206 5.51 -17.62 -7.53
N PHE A 207 6.02 -17.93 -6.33
CA PHE A 207 6.15 -16.92 -5.27
C PHE A 207 7.06 -15.77 -5.69
N ALA A 208 7.99 -15.97 -6.64
CA ALA A 208 8.80 -14.87 -7.17
C ALA A 208 7.96 -13.77 -7.80
N VAL A 209 6.88 -14.12 -8.50
CA VAL A 209 5.99 -13.12 -9.10
C VAL A 209 5.11 -12.46 -8.04
N MET A 210 4.59 -13.24 -7.09
CA MET A 210 3.75 -12.70 -6.01
C MET A 210 4.55 -11.71 -5.16
N ASP A 211 5.77 -12.08 -4.76
CA ASP A 211 6.73 -11.22 -4.05
C ASP A 211 6.94 -9.92 -4.82
N ASP A 212 7.19 -9.98 -6.13
CA ASP A 212 7.43 -8.79 -6.95
C ASP A 212 6.21 -7.87 -7.07
N VAL A 213 5.01 -8.46 -7.25
CA VAL A 213 3.75 -7.70 -7.35
C VAL A 213 3.42 -7.04 -6.01
N PHE A 214 3.42 -7.80 -4.91
CA PHE A 214 3.03 -7.27 -3.61
C PHE A 214 4.05 -6.29 -3.04
N LEU A 215 5.36 -6.51 -3.22
CA LEU A 215 6.37 -5.50 -2.85
C LEU A 215 6.16 -4.18 -3.60
N THR A 216 5.71 -4.24 -4.86
CA THR A 216 5.40 -3.03 -5.63
C THR A 216 4.13 -2.35 -5.12
N MET A 217 3.05 -3.12 -4.95
CA MET A 217 1.75 -2.59 -4.54
C MET A 217 1.82 -1.95 -3.15
N GLU A 218 2.24 -2.75 -2.17
CA GLU A 218 2.37 -2.32 -0.79
C GLU A 218 3.40 -1.21 -0.65
N GLY A 219 4.55 -1.33 -1.33
CA GLY A 219 5.60 -0.33 -1.27
C GLY A 219 5.17 1.04 -1.77
N MET A 220 4.43 1.10 -2.88
CA MET A 220 3.90 2.37 -3.41
C MET A 220 2.82 2.95 -2.50
N GLY A 221 1.95 2.11 -1.92
CA GLY A 221 0.96 2.53 -0.94
C GLY A 221 1.61 3.12 0.32
N GLN A 222 2.63 2.45 0.87
CA GLN A 222 3.38 2.95 2.02
C GLN A 222 4.19 4.21 1.71
N TRP A 223 4.79 4.29 0.52
CA TRP A 223 5.50 5.48 0.06
C TRP A 223 4.56 6.69 -0.04
N LEU A 224 3.31 6.52 -0.49
CA LEU A 224 2.33 7.61 -0.47
C LEU A 224 2.03 8.13 0.94
N ILE A 225 1.87 7.23 1.91
CA ILE A 225 1.70 7.62 3.32
C ILE A 225 2.90 8.44 3.78
N TYR A 226 4.12 7.95 3.48
CA TYR A 226 5.36 8.63 3.83
C TYR A 226 5.42 10.04 3.22
N GLN A 227 5.17 10.19 1.92
CA GLN A 227 5.16 11.48 1.23
C GLN A 227 4.10 12.43 1.81
N TYR A 228 2.94 11.91 2.19
CA TYR A 228 1.90 12.69 2.86
C TYR A 228 2.39 13.22 4.20
N PHE A 229 2.96 12.39 5.07
CA PHE A 229 3.45 12.86 6.38
C PHE A 229 4.57 13.89 6.28
N LEU A 230 5.38 13.87 5.22
CA LEU A 230 6.36 14.93 4.94
C LEU A 230 5.72 16.24 4.46
N SER A 231 4.52 16.18 3.90
CA SER A 231 3.84 17.35 3.34
C SER A 231 3.27 18.24 4.45
N PRO A 232 3.08 19.56 4.20
CA PRO A 232 2.42 20.44 5.16
C PRO A 232 1.04 19.93 5.60
N GLU A 233 0.29 19.35 4.66
CA GLU A 233 -1.04 18.80 4.91
C GLU A 233 -0.99 17.56 5.84
N GLY A 234 0.02 16.71 5.69
CA GLY A 234 0.24 15.57 6.58
C GLY A 234 1.05 15.89 7.83
N GLY A 235 1.33 17.16 8.12
CA GLY A 235 1.94 17.61 9.38
C GLY A 235 3.40 18.05 9.29
N GLY A 236 4.04 17.92 8.11
CA GLY A 236 5.42 18.38 7.89
C GLY A 236 6.43 17.66 8.78
N HIS A 237 6.23 16.36 9.01
CA HIS A 237 7.05 15.57 9.91
C HIS A 237 8.48 15.44 9.40
N ALA A 238 9.43 15.30 10.34
CA ALA A 238 10.79 14.91 9.97
C ALA A 238 10.77 13.50 9.34
N SER A 239 11.66 13.25 8.38
CA SER A 239 11.75 11.95 7.67
C SER A 239 11.83 10.75 8.61
N SER A 240 12.60 10.84 9.70
CA SER A 240 12.70 9.78 10.69
C SER A 240 11.40 9.49 11.44
N ASP A 241 10.58 10.52 11.70
CA ASP A 241 9.29 10.36 12.38
C ASP A 241 8.24 9.81 11.41
N ALA A 242 8.21 10.32 10.18
CA ALA A 242 7.34 9.80 9.12
C ALA A 242 7.64 8.31 8.85
N LEU A 243 8.92 7.93 8.71
CA LEU A 243 9.31 6.52 8.54
C LEU A 243 8.86 5.65 9.71
N ARG A 244 9.05 6.10 10.96
CA ARG A 244 8.62 5.34 12.14
C ARG A 244 7.11 5.07 12.12
N ALA A 245 6.34 6.11 11.82
CA ALA A 245 4.88 6.05 11.81
C ALA A 245 4.34 5.13 10.68
N VAL A 246 4.93 5.19 9.49
CA VAL A 246 4.52 4.39 8.33
C VAL A 246 4.85 2.90 8.56
N ARG A 247 6.07 2.61 9.03
CA ARG A 247 6.55 1.23 9.19
C ARG A 247 5.78 0.41 10.21
N ARG A 248 5.16 1.04 11.22
CA ARG A 248 4.35 0.35 12.27
C ARG A 248 5.06 -0.88 12.86
N ASN A 249 6.34 -0.72 13.22
CA ASN A 249 7.24 -1.77 13.72
C ASN A 249 7.59 -2.90 12.73
N GLY A 250 7.37 -2.71 11.43
CA GLY A 250 7.74 -3.67 10.39
C GLY A 250 6.94 -4.97 10.47
N ARG A 251 5.67 -4.88 10.87
CA ARG A 251 4.80 -6.05 11.12
C ARG A 251 4.53 -6.85 9.83
N TRP A 252 4.32 -6.15 8.72
CA TRP A 252 3.89 -6.74 7.45
C TRP A 252 5.05 -6.67 6.46
N TRP A 253 5.50 -7.83 5.98
CA TRP A 253 6.76 -7.92 5.23
C TRP A 253 6.72 -7.18 3.90
N SER A 254 5.66 -7.37 3.12
CA SER A 254 5.46 -6.71 1.82
C SER A 254 5.40 -5.19 1.95
N GLN A 255 4.76 -4.68 3.02
CA GLN A 255 4.72 -3.24 3.35
C GLN A 255 6.08 -2.69 3.77
N ASP A 256 6.77 -3.33 4.71
CA ASP A 256 8.02 -2.79 5.28
C ASP A 256 9.17 -2.84 4.25
N GLU A 257 9.33 -3.97 3.57
CA GLU A 257 10.34 -4.15 2.53
C GLU A 257 9.98 -3.39 1.25
N GLY A 258 8.71 -3.41 0.84
CA GLY A 258 8.22 -2.63 -0.30
C GLY A 258 8.46 -1.14 -0.12
N LEU A 259 8.19 -0.58 1.08
CA LEU A 259 8.50 0.81 1.40
C LEU A 259 10.00 1.08 1.22
N ALA A 260 10.86 0.24 1.80
CA ALA A 260 12.30 0.39 1.71
C ALA A 260 12.77 0.42 0.25
N LEU A 261 12.24 -0.49 -0.58
CA LEU A 261 12.53 -0.58 -2.00
C LEU A 261 12.09 0.67 -2.76
N ILE A 262 10.84 1.11 -2.58
CA ILE A 262 10.31 2.26 -3.32
C ILE A 262 11.00 3.56 -2.89
N LEU A 263 11.46 3.69 -1.64
CA LEU A 263 12.31 4.83 -1.23
C LEU A 263 13.65 4.87 -1.97
N VAL A 264 14.28 3.70 -2.20
CA VAL A 264 15.51 3.61 -3.00
C VAL A 264 15.23 3.97 -4.47
N VAL A 265 14.15 3.44 -5.03
CA VAL A 265 13.72 3.72 -6.40
C VAL A 265 13.41 5.22 -6.58
N ASP A 266 12.64 5.82 -5.69
CA ASP A 266 12.27 7.24 -5.72
C ASP A 266 13.50 8.15 -5.66
N ARG A 267 14.52 7.75 -4.90
CA ARG A 267 15.79 8.45 -4.82
C ARG A 267 16.60 8.35 -6.11
N LEU A 268 16.73 7.16 -6.68
CA LEU A 268 17.77 6.85 -7.68
C LEU A 268 17.24 6.74 -9.12
N LEU A 269 15.94 6.58 -9.30
CA LEU A 269 15.31 6.37 -10.60
C LEU A 269 14.28 7.48 -10.89
N PRO A 270 14.66 8.54 -11.60
CA PRO A 270 13.74 9.57 -12.03
C PRO A 270 12.57 9.00 -12.85
N ASP A 271 11.39 9.59 -12.67
CA ASP A 271 10.15 9.24 -13.39
C ASP A 271 9.75 7.76 -13.25
N TRP A 272 10.15 7.09 -12.17
CA TRP A 272 9.84 5.67 -11.93
C TRP A 272 8.34 5.39 -11.94
N GLN A 273 7.51 6.35 -11.50
CA GLN A 273 6.05 6.24 -11.48
C GLN A 273 5.49 5.98 -12.88
N GLN A 274 6.02 6.68 -13.90
CA GLN A 274 5.61 6.48 -15.28
C GLN A 274 5.90 5.05 -15.76
N ARG A 275 6.95 4.41 -15.22
CA ARG A 275 7.30 3.03 -15.55
C ARG A 275 6.35 2.06 -14.85
N ALA A 276 6.21 2.21 -13.53
CA ALA A 276 5.39 1.34 -12.69
C ALA A 276 3.90 1.28 -13.14
N PHE A 277 3.35 2.39 -13.62
CA PHE A 277 1.95 2.49 -14.05
C PHE A 277 1.69 2.22 -15.54
N ARG A 278 2.71 1.99 -16.38
CA ARG A 278 2.50 1.77 -17.83
C ARG A 278 2.60 0.32 -18.26
N ASP A 279 3.40 -0.47 -17.57
CA ASP A 279 3.77 -1.81 -18.02
C ASP A 279 3.83 -2.74 -16.81
N PRO A 280 3.12 -3.89 -16.86
CA PRO A 280 3.04 -4.82 -15.74
C PRO A 280 4.37 -5.46 -15.35
N ASP A 281 5.40 -5.37 -16.19
CA ASP A 281 6.74 -5.88 -15.88
C ASP A 281 7.59 -4.89 -15.07
N TRP A 282 7.21 -3.62 -14.96
CA TRP A 282 7.89 -2.66 -14.09
C TRP A 282 7.43 -2.81 -12.65
N ARG A 283 8.05 -3.78 -11.98
CA ARG A 283 7.81 -4.18 -10.58
C ARG A 283 9.08 -4.11 -9.77
N ALA A 284 8.98 -4.43 -8.49
CA ALA A 284 9.98 -4.22 -7.45
C ALA A 284 11.42 -4.53 -7.91
N GLU A 285 11.70 -5.75 -8.38
CA GLU A 285 13.05 -6.12 -8.83
C GLU A 285 13.51 -5.30 -10.04
N ARG A 286 12.65 -5.14 -11.07
CA ARG A 286 13.01 -4.42 -12.29
C ARG A 286 13.22 -2.92 -12.05
N LEU A 287 12.41 -2.32 -11.18
CA LEU A 287 12.56 -0.94 -10.75
C LEU A 287 13.88 -0.76 -10.00
N LEU A 288 14.19 -1.65 -9.06
CA LEU A 288 15.43 -1.61 -8.30
C LEU A 288 16.67 -1.84 -9.19
N ALA A 289 16.60 -2.79 -10.13
CA ALA A 289 17.64 -3.04 -11.14
C ALA A 289 17.92 -1.77 -11.96
N ALA A 290 16.88 -1.14 -12.50
CA ALA A 290 17.05 0.10 -13.26
C ALA A 290 17.59 1.26 -12.41
N ALA A 291 17.23 1.33 -11.12
CA ALA A 291 17.75 2.33 -10.18
C ALA A 291 19.27 2.18 -9.97
N VAL A 292 19.78 0.95 -9.99
CA VAL A 292 21.22 0.65 -9.86
C VAL A 292 22.00 0.66 -11.17
N GLY A 293 21.31 0.80 -12.31
CA GLY A 293 21.92 0.90 -13.64
C GLY A 293 22.07 -0.44 -14.37
N GLU A 294 21.26 -1.44 -14.00
CA GLU A 294 21.08 -2.71 -14.73
C GLU A 294 19.95 -2.64 -15.77
#